data_AF-A0A2A2J225-F1
#
_entry.id   AF-A0A2A2J225-F1
#
_cell.length_a   1.000
_cell.length_b   1.000
_cell.length_c   1.000
_cell.angle_alpha   90.00
_cell.angle_beta   90.00
_cell.angle_gamma   90.00
#
_symmetry.space_group_name_H-M   'P 1'
#
loop_
_entity.id
_entity.type
_entity.pdbx_description
1 polymer ?
#
loop_
_entity_poly.entity_id
_entity_poly.type
_entity_poly.pdbx_seq_one_letter_code
_entity_poly.pdbx_strand_id
1 'polypeptide(L)'
;MTINGTANGIAQSAMLFTCDPSRVCRQLNVLNTCASPEPGLTACCCDTDGCLDPMRGKFVPTNPLKCYVGVYSSTVKTGAEVYCNGKCAAMQAIVGNDNVTVFACIATSVCRAQELFDDCKPIYGDRGAIVRNFLRIFNKIDVLGLLL
;
A
#
# COMPACT_ATOMS: atom_id res chain seq x y z
N MET A 1 0.52 15.52 -10.19
CA MET A 1 0.24 16.71 -11.02
C MET A 1 0.84 16.54 -12.39
N THR A 2 0.17 17.03 -13.42
CA THR A 2 0.67 17.08 -14.81
C THR A 2 0.70 18.54 -15.25
N ILE A 3 1.85 18.99 -15.75
CA ILE A 3 2.06 20.34 -16.26
C ILE A 3 2.29 20.21 -17.77
N ASN A 4 1.46 20.90 -18.55
CA ASN A 4 1.63 20.98 -20.00
C ASN A 4 2.28 22.32 -20.34
N GLY A 5 3.40 22.27 -21.06
CA GLY A 5 4.13 23.45 -21.52
C GLY A 5 4.69 23.25 -22.91
N THR A 6 5.28 24.29 -23.49
CA THR A 6 5.96 24.22 -24.79
C THR A 6 7.42 24.61 -24.63
N ALA A 7 8.34 23.71 -24.97
CA ALA A 7 9.77 23.98 -25.01
C ALA A 7 10.26 23.76 -26.45
N ASN A 8 10.96 24.76 -27.02
CA ASN A 8 11.40 24.75 -28.43
C ASN A 8 10.27 24.49 -29.45
N GLY A 9 9.06 25.00 -29.20
CA GLY A 9 7.90 24.82 -30.09
C GLY A 9 7.25 23.43 -30.03
N ILE A 10 7.75 22.52 -29.19
CA ILE A 10 7.19 21.18 -28.97
C ILE A 10 6.43 21.18 -27.64
N ALA A 11 5.20 20.66 -27.65
CA ALA A 11 4.42 20.44 -26.44
C ALA A 11 5.06 19.33 -25.59
N GLN A 12 5.38 19.65 -24.34
CA GLN A 12 5.89 18.72 -23.34
C GLN A 12 4.92 18.61 -22.17
N SER A 13 4.73 17.39 -21.69
CA SER A 13 3.97 17.11 -20.48
C SER A 13 4.91 16.55 -19.42
N ALA A 14 5.03 17.24 -18.29
CA ALA A 14 5.76 16.78 -17.12
C ALA A 14 4.78 16.25 -16.07
N MET A 15 5.10 15.10 -15.46
CA MET A 15 4.26 14.50 -14.42
C MET A 15 5.05 14.37 -13.11
N LEU A 16 4.50 14.92 -12.04
CA LEU A 16 5.09 14.96 -10.71
C LEU A 16 4.20 14.22 -9.71
N PHE A 17 4.80 13.32 -8.92
CA PHE A 17 4.13 12.60 -7.82
C PHE A 17 4.81 12.94 -6.50
N THR A 18 4.05 13.54 -5.59
CA THR A 18 4.50 13.93 -4.25
C THR A 18 3.45 13.56 -3.21
N CYS A 19 3.84 13.58 -1.94
CA CYS A 19 2.92 13.45 -0.81
C CYS A 19 2.61 14.84 -0.25
N ASP A 20 1.55 15.47 -0.76
CA ASP A 20 1.09 16.76 -0.24
C ASP A 20 0.08 16.54 0.91
N PRO A 21 0.05 17.40 1.94
CA PRO A 21 -0.93 17.28 3.01
C PRO A 21 -2.37 17.35 2.49
N SER A 22 -3.27 16.52 3.01
CA SER A 22 -4.67 16.47 2.56
C SER A 22 -5.39 17.83 2.66
N ARG A 23 -4.93 18.73 3.54
CA ARG A 23 -5.45 20.11 3.63
C ARG A 23 -5.19 20.92 2.35
N VAL A 24 -4.00 20.81 1.76
CA VAL A 24 -3.66 21.46 0.48
C VAL A 24 -4.54 20.91 -0.63
N CYS A 25 -4.74 19.58 -0.66
CA CYS A 25 -5.58 18.93 -1.65
C CYS A 25 -7.05 19.37 -1.58
N ARG A 26 -7.58 19.61 -0.37
CA ARG A 26 -8.93 20.18 -0.20
C ARG A 26 -9.01 21.63 -0.67
N GLN A 27 -8.01 22.44 -0.38
CA GLN A 27 -7.95 23.84 -0.84
C GLN A 27 -7.93 23.94 -2.36
N LEU A 28 -7.23 23.03 -3.02
CA LEU A 28 -7.17 22.93 -4.49
C LEU A 28 -8.35 22.17 -5.10
N ASN A 29 -9.30 21.68 -4.29
CA ASN A 29 -10.45 20.89 -4.71
C ASN A 29 -10.10 19.62 -5.53
N VAL A 30 -9.00 18.97 -5.16
CA VAL A 30 -8.48 17.75 -5.81
C VAL A 30 -8.35 16.58 -4.84
N LEU A 31 -8.98 16.64 -3.66
CA LEU A 31 -8.95 15.52 -2.73
C LEU A 31 -9.83 14.36 -3.23
N ASN A 32 -9.24 13.18 -3.36
CA ASN A 32 -9.86 11.95 -3.88
C ASN A 32 -10.49 12.14 -5.27
N THR A 33 -9.98 13.09 -6.04
CA THR A 33 -10.41 13.40 -7.40
C THR A 33 -9.27 14.06 -8.18
N CYS A 34 -9.51 14.35 -9.46
CA CYS A 34 -8.63 15.17 -10.27
C CYS A 34 -9.37 16.42 -10.74
N ALA A 35 -8.69 17.56 -10.76
CA ALA A 35 -9.20 18.80 -11.34
C ALA A 35 -8.05 19.62 -11.94
N SER A 36 -8.40 20.67 -12.67
CA SER A 36 -7.45 21.65 -13.18
C SER A 36 -7.57 22.93 -12.36
N PRO A 37 -6.77 23.10 -11.30
CA PRO A 37 -6.82 24.32 -10.49
C PRO A 37 -6.41 25.56 -11.29
N GLU A 38 -5.59 25.39 -12.33
CA GLU A 38 -5.10 26.44 -13.22
C GLU A 38 -5.03 25.93 -14.67
N PRO A 39 -5.09 26.81 -15.70
CA PRO A 39 -4.95 26.42 -17.10
C PRO A 39 -3.61 25.72 -17.37
N GLY A 40 -3.65 24.54 -18.01
CA GLY A 40 -2.44 23.76 -18.33
C GLY A 40 -1.90 22.91 -17.17
N LEU A 41 -2.53 22.97 -15.99
CA LEU A 41 -2.20 22.14 -14.83
C LEU A 41 -3.36 21.17 -14.54
N THR A 42 -3.05 19.89 -14.45
CA THR A 42 -3.97 18.88 -13.90
C THR A 42 -3.41 18.35 -12.60
N ALA A 43 -4.18 18.47 -11.52
CA ALA A 43 -3.81 18.00 -10.20
C ALA A 43 -4.77 16.88 -9.75
N CYS A 44 -4.19 15.85 -9.15
CA CYS A 44 -4.89 14.72 -8.56
C CYS A 44 -4.29 14.49 -7.18
N CYS A 45 -5.12 14.29 -6.17
CA CYS A 45 -4.67 13.95 -4.82
C CYS A 45 -5.65 12.98 -4.16
N CYS A 46 -5.19 12.32 -3.11
CA CYS A 46 -5.99 11.40 -2.34
C CYS A 46 -5.39 11.20 -0.95
N ASP A 47 -6.22 10.74 -0.01
CA ASP A 47 -5.86 10.59 1.41
C ASP A 47 -5.66 9.14 1.86
N THR A 48 -5.73 8.19 0.93
CA THR A 48 -5.47 6.77 1.19
C THR A 48 -4.16 6.34 0.55
N ASP A 49 -3.44 5.40 1.12
CA ASP A 49 -2.21 4.90 0.48
C ASP A 49 -2.48 4.19 -0.86
N GLY A 50 -1.61 4.43 -1.86
CA GLY A 50 -1.66 3.74 -3.16
C GLY A 50 -2.87 4.09 -4.04
N CYS A 51 -3.60 5.15 -3.73
CA CYS A 51 -4.66 5.69 -4.59
C CYS A 51 -4.12 6.30 -5.89
N LEU A 52 -2.88 6.78 -5.89
CA LEU A 52 -2.08 7.14 -7.06
C LEU A 52 -0.84 6.24 -7.08
N ASP A 53 -0.64 5.55 -8.19
CA ASP A 53 0.47 4.61 -8.37
C ASP A 53 0.92 4.61 -9.84
N PRO A 54 1.97 5.38 -10.20
CA PRO A 54 2.45 5.45 -11.57
C PRO A 54 3.01 4.12 -12.08
N MET A 55 3.52 3.25 -11.20
CA MET A 55 4.07 1.95 -11.59
C MET A 55 2.98 0.97 -12.04
N ARG A 56 1.73 1.25 -11.65
CA ARG A 56 0.54 0.48 -12.03
C ARG A 56 -0.38 1.24 -13.00
N GLY A 57 0.09 2.35 -13.57
CA GLY A 57 -0.71 3.19 -14.47
C GLY A 57 -1.90 3.88 -13.79
N LYS A 58 -1.87 4.02 -12.46
CA LYS A 58 -2.96 4.55 -11.64
C LYS A 58 -2.75 6.05 -11.41
N PHE A 59 -3.20 6.85 -12.36
CA PHE A 59 -2.99 8.30 -12.39
C PHE A 59 -4.15 9.14 -11.85
N VAL A 60 -5.28 8.49 -11.61
CA VAL A 60 -6.50 9.08 -11.06
C VAL A 60 -6.80 8.37 -9.74
N PRO A 61 -7.16 9.11 -8.67
CA PRO A 61 -7.56 8.52 -7.40
C PRO A 61 -8.62 7.46 -7.64
N THR A 62 -8.27 6.22 -7.35
CA THR A 62 -9.17 5.08 -7.46
C THR A 62 -9.40 4.50 -6.09
N ASN A 63 -10.51 3.76 -5.95
CA ASN A 63 -11.02 3.22 -4.69
C ASN A 63 -9.91 2.67 -3.77
N PRO A 64 -10.12 2.78 -2.44
CA PRO A 64 -9.15 2.34 -1.45
C PRO A 64 -8.67 0.93 -1.75
N LEU A 65 -7.34 0.74 -1.61
CA LEU A 65 -6.66 -0.52 -1.88
C LEU A 65 -7.42 -1.68 -1.22
N LYS A 66 -7.79 -2.71 -1.98
CA LYS A 66 -8.29 -3.95 -1.39
C LYS A 66 -7.12 -4.93 -1.27
N CYS A 67 -6.96 -5.49 -0.09
CA CYS A 67 -5.97 -6.52 0.18
C CYS A 67 -6.67 -7.80 0.59
N TYR A 68 -6.20 -8.93 0.07
CA TYR A 68 -6.51 -10.21 0.69
C TYR A 68 -5.83 -10.27 2.06
N VAL A 69 -6.59 -10.59 3.09
CA VAL A 69 -6.11 -10.80 4.46
C VAL A 69 -6.50 -12.20 4.88
N GLY A 70 -5.53 -13.01 5.27
CA GLY A 70 -5.74 -14.43 5.53
C GLY A 70 -4.47 -15.23 5.66
N VAL A 71 -4.63 -16.54 5.80
CA VAL A 71 -3.55 -17.52 5.92
C VAL A 71 -3.73 -18.61 4.88
N TYR A 72 -2.61 -18.99 4.28
CA TYR A 72 -2.51 -20.07 3.32
C TYR A 72 -1.41 -21.04 3.75
N SER A 73 -1.77 -22.28 3.99
CA SER A 73 -0.86 -23.41 4.16
C SER A 73 -1.40 -24.64 3.42
N SER A 74 -0.74 -25.78 3.57
CA SER A 74 -1.22 -27.09 3.11
C SER A 74 -2.57 -27.47 3.74
N THR A 75 -2.78 -27.11 5.00
CA THR A 75 -3.93 -27.50 5.84
C THR A 75 -4.96 -26.40 6.04
N VAL A 76 -4.55 -25.13 6.03
CA VAL A 76 -5.41 -23.98 6.35
C VAL A 76 -5.44 -23.00 5.19
N LYS A 77 -6.63 -22.73 4.65
CA LYS A 77 -6.85 -21.76 3.58
C LYS A 77 -8.05 -20.91 3.95
N THR A 78 -7.79 -19.79 4.60
CA THR A 78 -8.86 -18.90 5.09
C THR A 78 -8.47 -17.44 4.89
N GLY A 79 -9.45 -16.60 4.56
CA GLY A 79 -9.23 -15.17 4.37
C GLY A 79 -10.35 -14.49 3.62
N ALA A 80 -10.22 -13.17 3.48
CA ALA A 80 -11.16 -12.32 2.78
C ALA A 80 -10.47 -11.09 2.18
N GLU A 81 -11.10 -10.47 1.19
CA GLU A 81 -10.69 -9.15 0.71
C GLU A 81 -11.25 -8.06 1.62
N VAL A 82 -10.37 -7.17 2.09
CA VAL A 82 -10.74 -6.03 2.93
C VAL A 82 -10.17 -4.74 2.36
N TYR A 83 -10.86 -3.63 2.61
CA TYR A 83 -10.30 -2.31 2.34
C TYR A 83 -9.11 -2.04 3.27
N CYS A 84 -8.02 -1.55 2.70
CA CYS A 84 -6.74 -1.35 3.36
C CYS A 84 -6.30 0.11 3.23
N ASN A 85 -6.00 0.73 4.37
CA ASN A 85 -5.31 2.02 4.42
C ASN A 85 -3.83 1.77 4.79
N GLY A 86 -3.08 1.32 3.79
CA GLY A 86 -1.71 0.84 3.92
C GLY A 86 -1.24 0.12 2.66
N LYS A 87 -0.45 -0.95 2.83
CA LYS A 87 0.01 -1.81 1.74
C LYS A 87 -0.42 -3.26 1.97
N CYS A 88 -0.71 -3.97 0.88
CA CYS A 88 -0.90 -5.42 0.93
C CYS A 88 0.46 -6.08 1.10
N ALA A 89 0.62 -6.86 2.15
CA ALA A 89 1.84 -7.60 2.43
C ALA A 89 1.57 -9.10 2.44
N ALA A 90 2.52 -9.86 1.92
CA ALA A 90 2.58 -11.31 2.05
C ALA A 90 3.87 -11.67 2.80
N MET A 91 3.76 -12.54 3.79
CA MET A 91 4.90 -13.07 4.52
C MET A 91 4.86 -14.59 4.45
N GLN A 92 5.98 -15.20 4.09
CA GLN A 92 6.13 -16.64 4.07
C GLN A 92 7.02 -17.08 5.23
N ALA A 93 6.58 -18.12 5.96
CA ALA A 93 7.34 -18.72 7.04
C ALA A 93 7.14 -20.24 7.03
N ILE A 94 8.11 -20.97 7.55
CA ILE A 94 8.00 -22.42 7.78
C ILE A 94 7.65 -22.61 9.26
N VAL A 95 6.51 -23.25 9.54
CA VAL A 95 6.07 -23.59 10.89
C VAL A 95 5.98 -25.11 10.98
N GLY A 96 6.90 -25.74 11.72
CA GLY A 96 7.09 -27.18 11.68
C GLY A 96 7.56 -27.63 10.29
N ASN A 97 6.78 -28.48 9.63
CA ASN A 97 7.04 -28.96 8.26
C ASN A 97 6.18 -28.27 7.18
N ASP A 98 5.31 -27.33 7.56
CA ASP A 98 4.40 -26.66 6.64
C ASP A 98 4.89 -25.26 6.27
N ASN A 99 4.77 -24.95 4.97
CA ASN A 99 5.00 -23.60 4.45
C ASN A 99 3.71 -22.78 4.59
N VAL A 100 3.75 -21.76 5.44
CA VAL A 100 2.62 -20.89 5.78
C VAL A 100 2.87 -19.51 5.19
N THR A 101 1.92 -19.05 4.37
CA THR A 101 1.88 -17.68 3.87
C THR A 101 0.77 -16.91 4.57
N VAL A 102 1.11 -15.78 5.17
CA VAL A 102 0.17 -14.86 5.80
C VAL A 102 0.05 -13.61 4.94
N PHE A 103 -1.18 -13.25 4.61
CA PHE A 103 -1.52 -12.03 3.90
C PHE A 103 -2.15 -11.04 4.87
N ALA A 104 -1.69 -9.79 4.83
CA ALA A 104 -2.17 -8.75 5.73
C ALA A 104 -2.19 -7.37 5.07
N CYS A 105 -3.09 -6.52 5.55
CA CYS A 105 -3.02 -5.07 5.34
C CYS A 105 -2.09 -4.47 6.40
N ILE A 106 -0.98 -3.87 5.98
CA ILE A 106 0.02 -3.31 6.89
C ILE A 106 0.13 -1.81 6.69
N ALA A 107 0.22 -1.07 7.80
CA ALA A 107 0.43 0.37 7.75
C ALA A 107 1.75 0.70 7.02
N THR A 108 1.71 1.69 6.14
CA THR A 108 2.83 2.06 5.29
C THR A 108 4.08 2.49 6.07
N SER A 109 3.90 3.04 7.27
CA SER A 109 5.00 3.36 8.20
C SER A 109 5.80 2.12 8.60
N VAL A 110 5.14 0.97 8.75
CA VAL A 110 5.81 -0.31 9.05
C VAL A 110 6.58 -0.81 7.83
N CYS A 111 5.98 -0.77 6.63
CA CYS A 111 6.67 -1.17 5.40
C CYS A 111 7.94 -0.31 5.14
N ARG A 112 7.86 1.01 5.33
CA ARG A 112 9.02 1.91 5.19
C ARG A 112 10.07 1.66 6.26
N ALA A 113 9.67 1.47 7.52
CA ALA A 113 10.61 1.23 8.62
C ALA A 113 11.42 -0.07 8.47
N GLN A 114 10.95 -1.00 7.65
CA GLN A 114 11.63 -2.27 7.37
C GLN A 114 12.29 -2.30 5.98
N GLU A 115 12.28 -1.20 5.23
CA GLU A 115 12.77 -1.16 3.84
C GLU A 115 12.11 -2.21 2.92
N LEU A 116 10.87 -2.59 3.24
CA LEU A 116 10.00 -3.52 2.50
C LEU A 116 8.97 -2.75 1.66
N PHE A 117 9.21 -1.47 1.43
CA PHE A 117 8.30 -0.62 0.66
C PHE A 117 8.40 -1.00 -0.81
N ASP A 118 7.41 -1.76 -1.30
CA ASP A 118 7.31 -2.29 -2.67
C ASP A 118 8.42 -3.29 -3.05
N ASP A 119 9.08 -3.90 -2.06
CA ASP A 119 10.12 -4.91 -2.25
C ASP A 119 9.87 -6.17 -1.39
N CYS A 120 10.30 -7.33 -1.89
CA CYS A 120 10.18 -8.61 -1.21
C CYS A 120 11.56 -9.01 -0.67
N LYS A 121 11.79 -8.77 0.63
CA LYS A 121 13.05 -9.13 1.30
C LYS A 121 12.83 -10.07 2.48
N PRO A 122 13.77 -10.99 2.75
CA PRO A 122 13.73 -11.80 3.95
C PRO A 122 13.85 -10.89 5.18
N ILE A 123 12.93 -11.05 6.12
CA ILE A 123 12.97 -10.33 7.40
C ILE A 123 13.75 -11.21 8.39
N TYR A 124 15.03 -10.90 8.62
CA TYR A 124 15.81 -11.58 9.66
C TYR A 124 15.41 -11.05 11.05
N GLY A 125 15.01 -11.95 11.94
CA GLY A 125 14.37 -11.63 13.22
C GLY A 125 15.35 -11.07 14.26
N ASP A 126 15.60 -9.76 14.21
CA ASP A 126 16.49 -9.12 15.20
C ASP A 126 15.99 -7.78 15.77
N ARG A 127 14.67 -7.53 15.72
CA ARG A 127 14.05 -6.46 16.51
C ARG A 127 12.75 -6.95 17.12
N GLY A 128 12.74 -7.16 18.44
CA GLY A 128 11.58 -7.65 19.22
C GLY A 128 10.28 -6.84 19.11
N ALA A 129 10.19 -5.83 18.26
CA ALA A 129 8.94 -5.20 17.83
C ALA A 129 8.21 -6.01 16.74
N ILE A 130 8.96 -6.70 15.86
CA ILE A 130 8.42 -7.41 14.70
C ILE A 130 7.79 -8.74 15.14
N VAL A 131 8.47 -9.50 16.01
CA VAL A 131 7.90 -10.72 16.61
C VAL A 131 6.63 -10.39 17.40
N ARG A 132 6.55 -9.22 18.05
CA ARG A 132 5.33 -8.77 18.73
C ARG A 132 4.20 -8.42 17.77
N ASN A 133 4.48 -7.78 16.63
CA ASN A 133 3.45 -7.53 15.61
C ASN A 133 3.06 -8.81 14.86
N PHE A 134 4.00 -9.70 14.58
CA PHE A 134 3.80 -11.04 14.03
C PHE A 134 2.92 -11.86 14.97
N LEU A 135 3.29 -12.01 16.25
CA LEU A 135 2.47 -12.69 17.27
C LEU A 135 1.10 -12.01 17.46
N ARG A 136 0.99 -10.68 17.31
CA ARG A 136 -0.31 -10.00 17.35
C ARG A 136 -1.18 -10.27 16.12
N ILE A 137 -0.59 -10.37 14.94
CA ILE A 137 -1.30 -10.76 13.71
C ILE A 137 -1.74 -12.23 13.83
N PHE A 138 -0.86 -13.12 14.30
CA PHE A 138 -1.19 -14.53 14.55
C PHE A 138 -2.26 -14.71 15.65
N ASN A 139 -2.18 -13.97 16.77
CA ASN A 139 -3.20 -14.00 17.82
C ASN A 139 -4.52 -13.35 17.38
N LYS A 140 -4.48 -12.31 16.53
CA LYS A 140 -5.72 -11.70 15.98
C LYS A 140 -6.39 -12.55 14.91
N ILE A 141 -5.65 -13.44 14.25
CA ILE A 141 -6.15 -14.34 13.21
C ILE A 141 -6.44 -15.76 13.79
N ASP A 142 -6.35 -15.95 15.11
CA ASP A 142 -6.59 -17.25 15.78
C ASP A 142 -5.82 -18.44 15.17
N VAL A 143 -4.67 -18.17 14.57
CA VAL A 143 -3.86 -19.19 13.87
C VAL A 143 -3.28 -20.19 14.89
N LEU A 144 -3.06 -19.75 16.13
CA LEU A 144 -2.57 -20.62 17.21
C LEU A 144 -3.57 -21.72 17.60
N GLY A 145 -4.88 -21.47 17.43
CA GLY A 145 -5.94 -22.44 17.69
C GLY A 145 -6.21 -23.41 16.53
N LEU A 146 -5.60 -23.18 15.36
CA LEU A 146 -5.69 -24.05 14.17
C LEU A 146 -4.47 -24.98 14.03
N LEU A 147 -3.46 -24.82 14.89
CA LEU A 147 -2.21 -25.60 14.92
C LEU A 147 -2.12 -26.50 16.18
N LEU A 148 -3.18 -26.60 16.97
CA LEU A 148 -3.34 -27.52 18.10
C LEU A 148 -4.47 -28.52 17.84
#